data_AF-A0A3A4WNY6-F1
#
_entry.id   AF-A0A3A4WNY6-F1
#
_cell.length_a   1.000
_cell.length_b   1.000
_cell.length_c   1.000
_cell.angle_alpha   90.00
_cell.angle_beta   90.00
_cell.angle_gamma   90.00
#
_symmetry.space_group_name_H-M   'P 1'
#
loop_
_entity.id
_entity.type
_entity.pdbx_description
1 polymer ?
#
loop_
_entity_poly.entity_id
_entity_poly.type
_entity_poly.pdbx_seq_one_letter_code
_entity_poly.pdbx_strand_id
1 'polypeptide(L)'
;MSHNKLSRRELITATGAAAIGAALAQLGGGIVSKAEAKAETNKWPWPYEKLDPAKTAELAYNEWYRVFCGAAVISSVFSQLAEKIGEPYKSFPVDPFIVLEGGMAGWGTICGSVAGANIASNLIIGPRIAGPDCEHGHTIGSNIMQWYSEANLPVYVPKTPKANKEKMVRTTSSSPLCHISVGRWMEAANKPLGSPERKDRCARVAASAAYKLVEDLNAWKDGKYKENVGWVAAKSVGITGQQNCTDCHGSNIPTAPK
;
A
#
# COMPACT_ATOMS: atom_id res chain seq x y z
N MET A 1 29.28 41.32 47.98
CA MET A 1 29.65 40.19 47.09
C MET A 1 29.80 40.76 45.70
N SER A 2 31.03 40.83 45.20
CA SER A 2 31.44 41.60 44.03
C SER A 2 31.18 40.85 42.73
N HIS A 3 30.47 41.47 41.79
CA HIS A 3 30.28 41.02 40.42
C HIS A 3 31.57 41.25 39.61
N ASN A 4 32.26 40.18 39.21
CA ASN A 4 33.34 40.25 38.22
C ASN A 4 32.74 40.43 36.81
N LYS A 5 32.87 41.65 36.28
CA LYS A 5 32.61 41.97 34.87
C LYS A 5 33.78 41.45 34.03
N LEU A 6 33.54 40.43 33.21
CA LEU A 6 34.46 40.00 32.15
C LEU A 6 34.67 41.16 31.16
N SER A 7 35.92 41.38 30.75
CA SER A 7 36.28 42.56 29.95
C SER A 7 36.11 42.30 28.45
N ARG A 8 35.81 43.35 27.68
CA ARG A 8 35.56 43.29 26.23
C ARG A 8 36.69 42.65 25.39
N ARG A 9 37.90 42.49 25.94
CA ARG A 9 39.02 41.79 25.27
C ARG A 9 38.92 40.27 25.35
N GLU A 10 38.29 39.71 26.38
CA GLU A 10 38.07 38.25 26.51
C GLU A 10 36.93 37.78 25.58
N LEU A 11 35.99 38.67 25.26
CA LEU A 11 34.91 38.37 24.31
C LEU A 11 35.42 38.24 22.86
N ILE A 12 36.50 38.96 22.51
CA ILE A 12 37.06 38.99 21.14
C ILE A 12 38.04 37.83 20.89
N THR A 13 38.73 37.33 21.92
CA THR A 13 39.52 36.09 21.81
C THR A 13 38.65 34.83 21.79
N ALA A 14 37.47 34.86 22.43
CA ALA A 14 36.50 33.76 22.35
C ALA A 14 35.73 33.67 21.01
N THR A 15 35.65 34.76 20.24
CA THR A 15 35.01 34.76 18.90
C THR A 15 35.98 34.44 17.76
N GLY A 16 37.30 34.51 17.98
CA GLY A 16 38.31 34.19 16.97
C GLY A 16 38.55 32.69 16.72
N ALA A 17 38.20 31.82 17.67
CA ALA A 17 38.38 30.36 17.54
C ALA A 17 37.15 29.61 17.00
N ALA A 18 35.99 30.28 16.87
CA ALA A 18 34.76 29.68 16.34
C ALA A 18 34.54 29.92 14.83
N ALA A 19 35.34 30.77 14.19
CA ALA A 19 35.19 31.12 12.78
C ALA A 19 36.10 30.32 11.82
N ILE A 20 37.01 29.49 12.34
CA ILE A 20 37.87 28.59 11.54
C ILE A 20 37.37 27.13 11.66
N GLY A 21 36.07 26.94 11.85
CA GLY A 21 35.41 25.62 11.80
C GLY A 21 34.68 25.35 10.48
N ALA A 22 34.57 26.34 9.59
CA ALA A 22 33.76 26.26 8.37
C ALA A 22 34.56 26.00 7.08
N ALA A 23 35.90 25.97 7.13
CA ALA A 23 36.73 25.89 5.92
C ALA A 23 37.55 24.60 5.74
N LEU A 24 37.47 23.62 6.67
CA LEU A 24 38.20 22.34 6.54
C LEU A 24 37.30 21.10 6.44
N ALA A 25 35.97 21.24 6.47
CA ALA A 25 35.05 20.11 6.31
C ALA A 25 34.86 19.65 4.85
N GLN A 26 35.59 20.21 3.88
CA GLN A 26 35.48 19.81 2.47
C GLN A 26 36.54 18.79 2.00
N LEU A 27 37.47 18.37 2.86
CA LEU A 27 38.51 17.41 2.47
C LEU A 27 38.83 16.43 3.62
N GLY A 28 38.04 15.37 3.76
CA GLY A 28 38.36 14.26 4.66
C GLY A 28 37.14 13.49 5.15
N GLY A 29 36.92 12.30 4.59
CA GLY A 29 35.82 11.42 4.98
C GLY A 29 35.89 10.98 6.44
N GLY A 30 34.73 10.93 7.11
CA GLY A 30 34.66 10.47 8.50
C GLY A 30 33.34 10.78 9.21
N ILE A 31 32.27 10.09 8.80
CA ILE A 31 31.20 9.54 9.67
C ILE A 31 30.76 10.43 10.85
N VAL A 32 30.08 11.55 10.55
CA VAL A 32 29.06 12.04 11.47
C VAL A 32 27.74 11.47 10.99
N SER A 33 27.18 10.55 11.76
CA SER A 33 25.82 10.07 11.59
C SER A 33 24.90 11.29 11.49
N LYS A 34 24.45 11.59 10.27
CA LYS A 34 23.23 12.36 10.06
C LYS A 34 22.14 11.50 10.69
N ALA A 35 21.92 11.70 11.99
CA ALA A 35 20.65 11.39 12.62
C ALA A 35 19.59 11.83 11.63
N GLU A 36 18.87 10.83 11.10
CA GLU A 36 18.02 10.93 9.93
C GLU A 36 17.17 12.19 10.05
N ALA A 37 17.09 12.98 8.98
CA ALA A 37 16.07 14.02 8.90
C ALA A 37 14.73 13.30 9.16
N LYS A 38 14.16 13.48 10.36
CA LYS A 38 12.92 12.80 10.76
C LYS A 38 11.87 13.15 9.72
N ALA A 39 11.54 12.20 8.87
CA ALA A 39 10.41 12.34 7.97
C ALA A 39 9.18 12.58 8.83
N GLU A 40 8.43 13.67 8.57
CA GLU A 40 7.17 13.94 9.27
C GLU A 40 6.10 12.96 8.76
N THR A 41 6.13 11.71 9.22
CA THR A 41 5.22 10.63 8.79
C THR A 41 3.76 10.90 9.15
N ASN A 42 3.49 11.87 10.02
CA ASN A 42 2.15 12.25 10.47
C ASN A 42 1.56 13.44 9.69
N LYS A 43 2.27 13.94 8.67
CA LYS A 43 1.80 15.01 7.79
C LYS A 43 1.22 14.40 6.52
N TRP A 44 -0.03 14.76 6.21
CA TRP A 44 -0.77 14.23 5.06
C TRP A 44 -1.08 15.34 4.05
N PRO A 45 -1.22 14.98 2.76
CA PRO A 45 -0.85 13.70 2.14
C PRO A 45 0.68 13.50 2.16
N TRP A 46 1.13 12.25 2.07
CA TRP A 46 2.53 11.97 1.75
C TRP A 46 2.83 12.40 0.31
N PRO A 47 4.08 12.83 0.01
CA PRO A 47 4.43 13.30 -1.32
C PRO A 47 4.26 12.21 -2.37
N TYR A 48 3.44 12.45 -3.40
CA TYR A 48 3.20 11.48 -4.47
C TYR A 48 3.60 12.02 -5.84
N GLU A 49 4.32 11.19 -6.60
CA GLU A 49 4.58 11.33 -8.03
C GLU A 49 3.85 10.23 -8.81
N LYS A 50 3.42 10.55 -10.04
CA LYS A 50 2.77 9.56 -10.89
C LYS A 50 3.73 8.40 -11.18
N LEU A 51 3.18 7.20 -11.06
CA LEU A 51 3.84 5.93 -11.35
C LEU A 51 3.29 5.33 -12.64
N ASP A 52 4.06 4.45 -13.26
CA ASP A 52 3.60 3.64 -14.39
C ASP A 52 2.81 2.43 -13.84
N PRO A 53 1.50 2.28 -14.16
CA PRO A 53 0.71 1.15 -13.68
C PRO A 53 1.27 -0.22 -14.07
N ALA A 54 1.78 -0.37 -15.30
CA ALA A 54 2.32 -1.63 -15.80
C ALA A 54 3.66 -1.97 -15.14
N LYS A 55 4.56 -0.98 -14.97
CA LYS A 55 5.80 -1.17 -14.20
C LYS A 55 5.48 -1.60 -12.76
N THR A 56 4.51 -0.95 -12.12
CA THR A 56 4.11 -1.26 -10.75
C THR A 56 3.54 -2.66 -10.63
N ALA A 57 2.68 -3.07 -11.57
CA ALA A 57 2.12 -4.41 -11.63
C ALA A 57 3.22 -5.48 -11.78
N GLU A 58 4.22 -5.25 -12.64
CA GLU A 58 5.34 -6.16 -12.81
C GLU A 58 6.19 -6.29 -11.54
N LEU A 59 6.44 -5.18 -10.84
CA LEU A 59 7.13 -5.20 -9.54
C LEU A 59 6.34 -6.00 -8.50
N ALA A 60 5.03 -5.76 -8.38
CA ALA A 60 4.17 -6.51 -7.47
C ALA A 60 4.13 -8.01 -7.79
N TYR A 61 4.07 -8.38 -9.07
CA TYR A 61 4.11 -9.78 -9.49
C TYR A 61 5.39 -10.48 -9.01
N ASN A 62 6.54 -9.86 -9.25
CA ASN A 62 7.84 -10.43 -8.91
C ASN A 62 8.05 -10.50 -7.40
N GLU A 63 7.70 -9.43 -6.69
CA GLU A 63 7.86 -9.29 -5.25
C GLU A 63 6.92 -10.22 -4.45
N TRP A 64 5.77 -10.60 -5.03
CA TRP A 64 4.84 -11.55 -4.42
C TRP A 64 5.52 -12.86 -4.01
N TYR A 65 6.54 -13.30 -4.75
CA TYR A 65 7.24 -14.55 -4.44
C TYR A 65 8.17 -14.45 -3.23
N ARG A 66 8.44 -13.24 -2.73
CA ARG A 66 9.21 -13.00 -1.50
C ARG A 66 8.29 -12.74 -0.31
N VAL A 67 7.26 -11.91 -0.48
CA VAL A 67 6.46 -11.36 0.64
C VAL A 67 4.95 -11.49 0.47
N PHE A 68 4.49 -12.24 -0.53
CA PHE A 68 3.07 -12.50 -0.81
C PHE A 68 2.25 -11.21 -1.04
N CYS A 69 0.92 -11.35 -0.97
CA CYS A 69 -0.04 -10.48 -1.64
C CYS A 69 0.03 -9.02 -1.19
N GLY A 70 -0.18 -8.75 0.10
CA GLY A 70 -0.34 -7.38 0.59
C GLY A 70 0.97 -6.61 0.62
N ALA A 71 2.03 -7.22 1.17
CA ALA A 71 3.35 -6.60 1.17
C ALA A 71 3.88 -6.35 -0.25
N ALA A 72 3.62 -7.24 -1.22
CA ALA A 72 4.06 -6.99 -2.60
C ALA A 72 3.37 -5.79 -3.25
N VAL A 73 2.08 -5.58 -2.99
CA VAL A 73 1.37 -4.38 -3.47
C VAL A 73 1.99 -3.12 -2.86
N ILE A 74 2.20 -3.10 -1.54
CA ILE A 74 2.83 -1.96 -0.85
C ILE A 74 4.26 -1.72 -1.38
N SER A 75 5.08 -2.77 -1.43
CA SER A 75 6.48 -2.74 -1.89
C SER A 75 6.58 -2.19 -3.32
N SER A 76 5.70 -2.64 -4.22
CA SER A 76 5.74 -2.21 -5.63
C SER A 76 5.50 -0.71 -5.82
N VAL A 77 4.66 -0.10 -5.00
CA VAL A 77 4.39 1.35 -5.04
C VAL A 77 5.48 2.10 -4.30
N PHE A 78 5.81 1.66 -3.08
CA PHE A 78 6.70 2.41 -2.18
C PHE A 78 8.16 2.36 -2.64
N SER A 79 8.63 1.27 -3.25
CA SER A 79 9.98 1.22 -3.84
C SER A 79 10.19 2.29 -4.91
N GLN A 80 9.21 2.48 -5.79
CA GLN A 80 9.29 3.49 -6.84
C GLN A 80 9.21 4.92 -6.28
N LEU A 81 8.36 5.15 -5.29
CA LEU A 81 8.28 6.46 -4.61
C LEU A 81 9.53 6.73 -3.77
N ALA A 82 10.16 5.71 -3.20
CA ALA A 82 11.45 5.83 -2.52
C ALA A 82 12.57 6.23 -3.49
N GLU A 83 12.60 5.67 -4.70
CA GLU A 83 13.55 6.07 -5.74
C GLU A 83 13.34 7.52 -6.21
N LYS A 84 12.08 7.93 -6.39
CA LYS A 84 11.70 9.25 -6.94
C LYS A 84 11.77 10.38 -5.92
N ILE A 85 11.34 10.11 -4.68
CA ILE A 85 11.05 11.13 -3.66
C ILE A 85 11.91 10.93 -2.41
N GLY A 86 12.24 9.69 -2.07
CA GLY A 86 12.96 9.35 -0.84
C GLY A 86 12.00 9.12 0.33
N GLU A 87 12.11 9.95 1.37
CA GLU A 87 11.30 9.81 2.57
C GLU A 87 9.84 10.27 2.36
N PRO A 88 8.85 9.65 3.03
CA PRO A 88 8.97 8.60 4.05
C PRO A 88 9.03 7.16 3.48
N TYR A 89 8.95 6.98 2.16
CA TYR A 89 8.87 5.67 1.53
C TYR A 89 10.15 4.85 1.69
N LYS A 90 11.31 5.53 1.65
CA LYS A 90 12.62 4.90 1.76
C LYS A 90 12.82 4.17 3.11
N SER A 91 12.30 4.74 4.19
CA SER A 91 12.43 4.15 5.54
C SER A 91 11.21 3.33 5.96
N PHE A 92 10.21 3.14 5.08
CA PHE A 92 8.99 2.41 5.43
C PHE A 92 9.23 0.89 5.51
N PRO A 93 8.93 0.23 6.64
CA PRO A 93 9.18 -1.20 6.80
C PRO A 93 8.06 -2.03 6.13
N VAL A 94 8.25 -2.41 4.87
CA VAL A 94 7.24 -3.18 4.11
C VAL A 94 7.16 -4.65 4.54
N ASP A 95 8.26 -5.27 4.90
CA ASP A 95 8.34 -6.72 5.17
C ASP A 95 7.38 -7.23 6.26
N PRO A 96 7.13 -6.51 7.38
CA PRO A 96 6.13 -6.90 8.37
C PRO A 96 4.71 -7.10 7.83
N PHE A 97 4.37 -6.50 6.68
CA PHE A 97 3.06 -6.68 6.03
C PHE A 97 2.91 -8.03 5.31
N ILE A 98 3.93 -8.90 5.33
CA ILE A 98 3.82 -10.29 4.88
C ILE A 98 2.66 -11.02 5.58
N VAL A 99 2.35 -10.61 6.81
CA VAL A 99 1.21 -11.14 7.57
C VAL A 99 -0.11 -11.10 6.80
N LEU A 100 -0.29 -10.20 5.83
CA LEU A 100 -1.50 -10.11 4.99
C LEU A 100 -1.70 -11.31 4.04
N GLU A 101 -0.72 -12.20 3.93
CA GLU A 101 -0.80 -13.41 3.11
C GLU A 101 -1.97 -14.32 3.48
N GLY A 102 -2.50 -15.06 2.51
CA GLY A 102 -3.59 -16.02 2.77
C GLY A 102 -4.87 -15.39 3.36
N GLY A 103 -5.00 -14.07 3.28
CA GLY A 103 -6.06 -13.31 3.95
C GLY A 103 -5.84 -13.18 5.46
N MET A 104 -4.60 -12.80 5.75
CA MET A 104 -3.96 -12.54 7.04
C MET A 104 -3.47 -13.78 7.81
N ALA A 105 -2.32 -14.32 7.47
CA ALA A 105 -1.77 -15.56 8.02
C ALA A 105 -2.66 -16.80 7.79
N GLY A 106 -3.34 -16.85 6.63
CA GLY A 106 -4.01 -18.06 6.15
C GLY A 106 -5.47 -18.24 6.54
N TRP A 107 -6.06 -17.30 7.29
CA TRP A 107 -7.46 -17.38 7.74
C TRP A 107 -8.51 -17.22 6.62
N GLY A 108 -8.10 -16.82 5.42
CA GLY A 108 -9.02 -16.69 4.29
C GLY A 108 -9.97 -15.49 4.37
N THR A 109 -9.65 -14.48 5.21
CA THR A 109 -10.46 -13.26 5.38
C THR A 109 -10.29 -12.30 4.21
N ILE A 110 -9.98 -11.01 4.39
CA ILE A 110 -9.76 -10.06 3.30
C ILE A 110 -8.61 -10.50 2.39
N CYS A 111 -8.72 -10.37 1.06
CA CYS A 111 -7.58 -10.64 0.19
C CYS A 111 -6.41 -9.68 0.48
N GLY A 112 -5.22 -10.23 0.75
CA GLY A 112 -4.04 -9.44 1.08
C GLY A 112 -3.72 -8.37 0.03
N SER A 113 -3.95 -8.63 -1.26
CA SER A 113 -3.67 -7.66 -2.33
C SER A 113 -4.49 -6.36 -2.18
N VAL A 114 -5.79 -6.47 -1.88
CA VAL A 114 -6.63 -5.27 -1.66
C VAL A 114 -6.38 -4.65 -0.30
N ALA A 115 -6.07 -5.45 0.73
CA ALA A 115 -5.65 -4.91 2.03
C ALA A 115 -4.36 -4.08 1.92
N GLY A 116 -3.37 -4.56 1.16
CA GLY A 116 -2.15 -3.81 0.85
C GLY A 116 -2.43 -2.51 0.10
N ALA A 117 -3.36 -2.53 -0.86
CA ALA A 117 -3.78 -1.33 -1.56
C ALA A 117 -4.49 -0.32 -0.65
N ASN A 118 -5.32 -0.79 0.28
CA ASN A 118 -5.97 0.06 1.29
C ASN A 118 -4.95 0.76 2.19
N ILE A 119 -3.93 0.03 2.64
CA ILE A 119 -2.84 0.59 3.44
C ILE A 119 -2.08 1.64 2.63
N ALA A 120 -1.68 1.31 1.40
CA ALA A 120 -0.94 2.24 0.55
C ALA A 120 -1.74 3.53 0.24
N SER A 121 -3.03 3.43 -0.10
CA SER A 121 -3.85 4.61 -0.39
C SER A 121 -4.03 5.52 0.83
N ASN A 122 -4.23 4.95 2.02
CA ASN A 122 -4.40 5.71 3.26
C ASN A 122 -3.09 6.29 3.79
N LEU A 123 -1.93 5.70 3.47
CA LEU A 123 -0.62 6.30 3.75
C LEU A 123 -0.27 7.40 2.73
N ILE A 124 -0.61 7.23 1.45
CA ILE A 124 -0.26 8.23 0.45
C ILE A 124 -1.16 9.47 0.58
N ILE A 125 -2.47 9.27 0.61
CA ILE A 125 -3.43 10.37 0.62
C ILE A 125 -3.69 10.87 2.05
N GLY A 126 -3.61 9.97 3.03
CA GLY A 126 -3.91 10.23 4.43
C GLY A 126 -5.18 9.51 4.91
N PRO A 127 -5.31 9.29 6.23
CA PRO A 127 -6.52 8.73 6.82
C PRO A 127 -7.63 9.81 6.89
N ARG A 128 -8.91 9.40 6.90
CA ARG A 128 -10.04 10.36 7.00
C ARG A 128 -9.95 11.32 8.18
N ILE A 129 -9.35 10.88 9.30
CA ILE A 129 -9.18 11.71 10.49
C ILE A 129 -8.23 12.90 10.28
N ALA A 130 -7.47 12.93 9.17
CA ALA A 130 -6.56 14.01 8.83
C ALA A 130 -7.24 15.20 8.13
N GLY A 131 -8.54 15.09 7.80
CA GLY A 131 -9.34 16.17 7.22
C GLY A 131 -9.90 15.87 5.83
N PRO A 132 -10.66 16.81 5.24
CA PRO A 132 -11.42 16.60 4.01
C PRO A 132 -10.55 16.27 2.80
N ASP A 133 -9.31 16.79 2.75
CA ASP A 133 -8.37 16.53 1.65
C ASP A 133 -7.89 15.06 1.61
N CYS A 134 -8.08 14.32 2.70
CA CYS A 134 -7.66 12.93 2.85
C CYS A 134 -8.78 11.90 2.61
N GLU A 135 -10.02 12.34 2.32
CA GLU A 135 -11.18 11.44 2.12
C GLU A 135 -10.99 10.46 0.94
N HIS A 136 -10.20 10.85 -0.07
CA HIS A 136 -9.89 9.98 -1.20
C HIS A 136 -9.09 8.74 -0.81
N GLY A 137 -8.31 8.77 0.28
CA GLY A 137 -7.57 7.60 0.77
C GLY A 137 -8.51 6.47 1.19
N HIS A 138 -9.57 6.81 1.91
CA HIS A 138 -10.63 5.88 2.27
C HIS A 138 -11.49 5.48 1.07
N THR A 139 -11.81 6.44 0.19
CA THR A 139 -12.67 6.17 -0.97
C THR A 139 -12.02 5.21 -1.95
N ILE A 140 -10.77 5.44 -2.35
CA ILE A 140 -10.00 4.51 -3.20
C ILE A 140 -9.85 3.15 -2.51
N GLY A 141 -9.57 3.15 -1.20
CA GLY A 141 -9.47 1.92 -0.42
C GLY A 141 -10.78 1.11 -0.41
N SER A 142 -11.93 1.78 -0.33
CA SER A 142 -13.23 1.12 -0.40
C SER A 142 -13.52 0.61 -1.82
N ASN A 143 -13.34 1.46 -2.82
CA ASN A 143 -13.70 1.15 -4.21
C ASN A 143 -12.82 0.02 -4.79
N ILE A 144 -11.56 -0.12 -4.38
CA ILE A 144 -10.73 -1.24 -4.86
C ILE A 144 -11.23 -2.60 -4.35
N MET A 145 -11.88 -2.67 -3.18
CA MET A 145 -12.52 -3.91 -2.71
C MET A 145 -13.73 -4.27 -3.57
N GLN A 146 -14.51 -3.26 -3.98
CA GLN A 146 -15.62 -3.46 -4.91
C GLN A 146 -15.12 -3.90 -6.28
N TRP A 147 -14.18 -3.16 -6.87
CA TRP A 147 -13.56 -3.52 -8.15
C TRP A 147 -13.01 -4.95 -8.13
N TYR A 148 -12.29 -5.34 -7.07
CA TYR A 148 -11.76 -6.69 -6.93
C TYR A 148 -12.87 -7.75 -6.93
N SER A 149 -13.99 -7.45 -6.29
CA SER A 149 -15.13 -8.36 -6.18
C SER A 149 -15.85 -8.55 -7.52
N GLU A 150 -15.87 -7.52 -8.36
CA GLU A 150 -16.60 -7.51 -9.63
C GLU A 150 -15.73 -7.91 -10.83
N ALA A 151 -14.42 -7.63 -10.76
CA ALA A 151 -13.49 -7.90 -11.84
C ALA A 151 -13.30 -9.41 -12.07
N ASN A 152 -13.24 -9.80 -13.34
CA ASN A 152 -12.86 -11.15 -13.75
C ASN A 152 -11.34 -11.33 -13.63
N LEU A 153 -10.83 -11.72 -12.47
CA LEU A 153 -9.41 -11.66 -12.11
C LEU A 153 -8.65 -12.97 -12.38
N PRO A 154 -7.31 -12.90 -12.62
CA PRO A 154 -6.49 -11.69 -12.73
C PRO A 154 -6.64 -10.96 -14.08
N VAL A 155 -6.41 -9.64 -14.11
CA VAL A 155 -6.41 -8.83 -15.35
C VAL A 155 -5.00 -8.65 -15.93
N TYR A 156 -3.98 -8.55 -15.08
CA TYR A 156 -2.60 -8.33 -15.50
C TYR A 156 -1.92 -9.63 -15.95
N VAL A 157 -1.15 -9.56 -17.03
CA VAL A 157 -0.30 -10.64 -17.54
C VAL A 157 1.17 -10.22 -17.38
N PRO A 158 1.95 -10.91 -16.54
CA PRO A 158 3.35 -10.57 -16.31
C PRO A 158 4.20 -10.96 -17.52
N LYS A 159 5.34 -10.27 -17.67
CA LYS A 159 6.28 -10.51 -18.78
C LYS A 159 6.81 -11.94 -18.80
N THR A 160 7.12 -12.47 -17.62
CA THR A 160 7.67 -13.82 -17.45
C THR A 160 6.85 -14.59 -16.41
N PRO A 161 5.73 -15.21 -16.81
CA PRO A 161 4.92 -15.97 -15.88
C PRO A 161 5.65 -17.22 -15.36
N LYS A 162 5.65 -17.44 -14.04
CA LYS A 162 6.24 -18.62 -13.39
C LYS A 162 5.38 -19.87 -13.55
N ALA A 163 4.05 -19.71 -13.69
CA ALA A 163 3.14 -20.76 -14.12
C ALA A 163 2.08 -20.18 -15.06
N ASN A 164 1.17 -21.03 -15.58
CA ASN A 164 0.09 -20.60 -16.49
C ASN A 164 0.64 -19.77 -17.68
N LYS A 165 1.72 -20.26 -18.32
CA LYS A 165 2.47 -19.50 -19.34
C LYS A 165 1.63 -19.14 -20.56
N GLU A 166 0.79 -20.07 -21.00
CA GLU A 166 -0.06 -19.90 -22.19
C GLU A 166 -1.37 -19.18 -21.83
N LYS A 167 -2.04 -19.65 -20.77
CA LYS A 167 -3.35 -19.15 -20.38
C LYS A 167 -3.56 -19.26 -18.88
N MET A 168 -4.21 -18.24 -18.33
CA MET A 168 -4.67 -18.19 -16.95
C MET A 168 -6.20 -18.26 -16.91
N VAL A 169 -6.76 -19.18 -16.12
CA VAL A 169 -8.20 -19.18 -15.81
C VAL A 169 -8.51 -17.91 -15.03
N ARG A 170 -9.61 -17.23 -15.38
CA ARG A 170 -10.07 -16.01 -14.72
C ARG A 170 -11.43 -16.27 -14.09
N THR A 171 -11.64 -15.70 -12.90
CA THR A 171 -12.91 -15.81 -12.17
C THR A 171 -13.28 -14.46 -11.53
N THR A 172 -14.58 -14.21 -11.41
CA THR A 172 -15.12 -13.13 -10.57
C THR A 172 -15.43 -13.69 -9.18
N SER A 173 -14.89 -13.07 -8.13
CA SER A 173 -15.07 -13.58 -6.76
C SER A 173 -16.39 -13.19 -6.11
N SER A 174 -17.04 -12.13 -6.60
CA SER A 174 -18.20 -11.47 -5.97
C SER A 174 -17.98 -11.10 -4.50
N SER A 175 -16.74 -11.11 -4.04
CA SER A 175 -16.38 -11.03 -2.63
C SER A 175 -14.95 -10.53 -2.47
N PRO A 176 -14.67 -9.62 -1.51
CA PRO A 176 -13.30 -9.24 -1.17
C PRO A 176 -12.56 -10.34 -0.39
N LEU A 177 -13.25 -11.43 -0.01
CA LEU A 177 -12.66 -12.49 0.80
C LEU A 177 -11.71 -13.38 -0.03
N CYS A 178 -10.54 -13.66 0.54
CA CYS A 178 -9.52 -14.55 0.02
C CYS A 178 -10.05 -15.97 -0.14
N HIS A 179 -10.78 -16.48 0.87
CA HIS A 179 -11.39 -17.81 0.83
C HIS A 179 -12.28 -17.99 -0.40
N ILE A 180 -13.24 -17.08 -0.62
CA ILE A 180 -14.18 -17.13 -1.75
C ILE A 180 -13.44 -16.95 -3.08
N SER A 181 -12.54 -15.97 -3.16
CA SER A 181 -11.83 -15.66 -4.41
C SER A 181 -10.89 -16.79 -4.85
N VAL A 182 -10.10 -17.35 -3.93
CA VAL A 182 -9.20 -18.46 -4.21
C VAL A 182 -10.00 -19.74 -4.44
N GLY A 183 -11.03 -20.01 -3.63
CA GLY A 183 -11.88 -21.19 -3.75
C GLY A 183 -12.55 -21.32 -5.12
N ARG A 184 -13.24 -20.25 -5.57
CA ARG A 184 -13.87 -20.23 -6.91
C ARG A 184 -12.87 -20.42 -8.03
N TRP A 185 -11.68 -19.84 -7.89
CA TRP A 185 -10.62 -20.04 -8.90
C TRP A 185 -10.09 -21.48 -8.89
N MET A 186 -9.87 -22.07 -7.71
CA MET A 186 -9.40 -23.45 -7.58
C MET A 186 -10.38 -24.45 -8.19
N GLU A 187 -11.68 -24.24 -7.98
CA GLU A 187 -12.74 -25.01 -8.61
C GLU A 187 -12.70 -24.86 -10.14
N ALA A 188 -12.74 -23.63 -10.65
CA ALA A 188 -12.76 -23.38 -12.09
C ALA A 188 -11.48 -23.86 -12.82
N ALA A 189 -10.33 -23.77 -12.17
CA ALA A 189 -9.05 -24.22 -12.72
C ALA A 189 -8.77 -25.70 -12.49
N ASN A 190 -9.56 -26.37 -11.63
CA ASN A 190 -9.30 -27.72 -11.13
C ASN A 190 -7.86 -27.87 -10.60
N LYS A 191 -7.46 -26.99 -9.68
CA LYS A 191 -6.10 -26.95 -9.11
C LYS A 191 -6.13 -26.85 -7.58
N PRO A 192 -5.26 -27.59 -6.87
CA PRO A 192 -5.20 -27.55 -5.42
C PRO A 192 -4.56 -26.24 -4.92
N LEU A 193 -4.78 -25.92 -3.65
CA LEU A 193 -4.22 -24.72 -3.01
C LEU A 193 -2.69 -24.69 -3.12
N GLY A 194 -1.99 -25.82 -2.97
CA GLY A 194 -0.53 -25.87 -3.04
C GLY A 194 0.07 -25.64 -4.43
N SER A 195 -0.74 -25.64 -5.49
CA SER A 195 -0.26 -25.67 -6.88
C SER A 195 0.55 -24.42 -7.28
N PRO A 196 1.58 -24.57 -8.13
CA PRO A 196 2.26 -23.44 -8.78
C PRO A 196 1.29 -22.52 -9.52
N GLU A 197 0.25 -23.08 -10.13
CA GLU A 197 -0.75 -22.34 -10.89
C GLU A 197 -1.58 -21.41 -9.99
N ARG A 198 -2.01 -21.87 -8.81
CA ARG A 198 -2.71 -21.03 -7.83
C ARG A 198 -1.78 -19.93 -7.30
N LYS A 199 -0.53 -20.26 -6.98
CA LYS A 199 0.47 -19.27 -6.52
C LYS A 199 0.67 -18.18 -7.55
N ASP A 200 0.87 -18.56 -8.82
CA ASP A 200 0.97 -17.63 -9.94
C ASP A 200 -0.30 -16.79 -10.12
N ARG A 201 -1.49 -17.38 -9.96
CA ARG A 201 -2.74 -16.62 -9.95
C ARG A 201 -2.75 -15.54 -8.88
N CYS A 202 -2.39 -15.87 -7.63
CA CYS A 202 -2.34 -14.88 -6.55
C CYS A 202 -1.31 -13.77 -6.80
N ALA A 203 -0.15 -14.10 -7.37
CA ALA A 203 0.84 -13.11 -7.79
C ALA A 203 0.28 -12.16 -8.86
N ARG A 204 -0.43 -12.67 -9.86
CA ARG A 204 -1.09 -11.85 -10.90
C ARG A 204 -2.26 -11.03 -10.35
N VAL A 205 -2.96 -11.52 -9.33
CA VAL A 205 -3.99 -10.75 -8.63
C VAL A 205 -3.37 -9.58 -7.85
N ALA A 206 -2.23 -9.80 -7.17
CA ALA A 206 -1.47 -8.71 -6.55
C ALA A 206 -1.02 -7.67 -7.59
N ALA A 207 -0.47 -8.12 -8.72
CA ALA A 207 -0.11 -7.25 -9.83
C ALA A 207 -1.31 -6.46 -10.39
N SER A 208 -2.46 -7.12 -10.54
CA SER A 208 -3.70 -6.50 -11.00
C SER A 208 -4.19 -5.41 -10.04
N ALA A 209 -4.14 -5.68 -8.73
CA ALA A 209 -4.53 -4.70 -7.71
C ALA A 209 -3.56 -3.52 -7.66
N ALA A 210 -2.26 -3.76 -7.79
CA ALA A 210 -1.25 -2.71 -7.86
C ALA A 210 -1.44 -1.82 -9.11
N TYR A 211 -1.75 -2.42 -10.27
CA TYR A 211 -2.09 -1.69 -11.49
C TYR A 211 -3.27 -0.73 -11.26
N LYS A 212 -4.40 -1.26 -10.79
CA LYS A 212 -5.62 -0.49 -10.53
C LYS A 212 -5.39 0.62 -9.50
N LEU A 213 -4.69 0.31 -8.41
CA LEU A 213 -4.33 1.30 -7.39
C LEU A 213 -3.56 2.48 -8.00
N VAL A 214 -2.57 2.23 -8.85
CA VAL A 214 -1.79 3.31 -9.47
C VAL A 214 -2.62 4.11 -10.46
N GLU A 215 -3.54 3.49 -11.21
CA GLU A 215 -4.51 4.25 -12.02
C GLU A 215 -5.31 5.24 -11.16
N ASP A 216 -5.81 4.78 -10.01
CA ASP A 216 -6.62 5.60 -9.12
C ASP A 216 -5.80 6.70 -8.43
N LEU A 217 -4.58 6.38 -7.97
CA LEU A 217 -3.67 7.37 -7.37
C LEU A 217 -3.21 8.41 -8.40
N ASN A 218 -2.94 8.01 -9.64
CA ASN A 218 -2.62 8.95 -10.72
C ASN A 218 -3.80 9.85 -11.06
N ALA A 219 -5.02 9.30 -11.12
CA ALA A 219 -6.24 10.07 -11.34
C ALA A 219 -6.49 11.04 -10.18
N TRP A 220 -6.25 10.63 -8.93
CA TRP A 220 -6.34 11.51 -7.76
C TRP A 220 -5.31 12.65 -7.85
N LYS A 221 -4.06 12.34 -8.18
CA LYS A 221 -2.99 13.34 -8.34
C LYS A 221 -3.30 14.37 -9.41
N ASP A 222 -3.95 13.95 -10.50
CA ASP A 222 -4.40 14.83 -11.59
C ASP A 222 -5.72 15.57 -11.26
N GLY A 223 -6.31 15.38 -10.07
CA GLY A 223 -7.61 15.96 -9.69
C GLY A 223 -8.82 15.38 -10.44
N LYS A 224 -8.62 14.25 -11.13
CA LYS A 224 -9.59 13.56 -11.99
C LYS A 224 -10.33 12.42 -11.30
N TYR A 225 -9.89 11.95 -10.15
CA TYR A 225 -10.63 10.96 -9.37
C TYR A 225 -11.87 11.63 -8.75
N LYS A 226 -13.06 11.29 -9.25
CA LYS A 226 -14.36 11.87 -8.83
C LYS A 226 -15.32 10.84 -8.24
N GLU A 227 -14.89 9.59 -8.11
CA GLU A 227 -15.73 8.54 -7.56
C GLU A 227 -15.99 8.77 -6.06
N ASN A 228 -17.21 8.46 -5.63
CA ASN A 228 -17.55 8.30 -4.22
C ASN A 228 -17.44 6.83 -3.81
N VAL A 229 -17.58 6.55 -2.52
CA VAL A 229 -17.65 5.17 -2.02
C VAL A 229 -18.84 4.46 -2.68
N GLY A 230 -18.55 3.41 -3.46
CA GLY A 230 -19.58 2.73 -4.26
C GLY A 230 -20.57 1.91 -3.43
N TRP A 231 -20.15 1.38 -2.27
CA TRP A 231 -21.02 0.61 -1.38
C TRP A 231 -20.64 0.75 0.10
N VAL A 232 -21.65 0.86 0.97
CA VAL A 232 -21.45 1.01 2.43
C VAL A 232 -22.39 0.08 3.19
N ALA A 233 -21.87 -1.04 3.67
CA ALA A 233 -22.62 -2.07 4.41
C ALA A 233 -23.56 -1.50 5.48
N ALA A 234 -23.01 -0.69 6.39
CA ALA A 234 -23.77 -0.14 7.51
C ALA A 234 -24.96 0.72 7.06
N LYS A 235 -24.82 1.47 5.96
CA LYS A 235 -25.93 2.28 5.39
C LYS A 235 -26.94 1.41 4.66
N SER A 236 -26.48 0.36 3.97
CA SER A 236 -27.33 -0.48 3.14
C SER A 236 -28.12 -1.52 3.94
N VAL A 237 -27.51 -2.12 4.98
CA VAL A 237 -28.06 -3.27 5.70
C VAL A 237 -27.92 -3.19 7.22
N GLY A 238 -27.40 -2.10 7.78
CA GLY A 238 -27.32 -1.89 9.23
C GLY A 238 -26.24 -2.71 9.96
N ILE A 239 -25.45 -3.50 9.23
CA ILE A 239 -24.36 -4.33 9.78
C ILE A 239 -23.15 -4.29 8.83
N THR A 240 -21.97 -4.68 9.32
CA THR A 240 -20.83 -4.97 8.45
C THR A 240 -21.14 -6.17 7.55
N GLY A 241 -20.65 -6.15 6.32
CA GLY A 241 -20.91 -7.22 5.37
C GLY A 241 -20.25 -6.96 4.03
N GLN A 242 -20.63 -7.75 3.05
CA GLN A 242 -20.30 -7.59 1.63
C GLN A 242 -21.60 -7.53 0.81
N GLN A 243 -21.50 -7.32 -0.50
CA GLN A 243 -22.66 -7.05 -1.36
C GLN A 243 -23.52 -8.30 -1.67
N ASN A 244 -23.03 -9.50 -1.37
CA ASN A 244 -23.60 -10.79 -1.79
C ASN A 244 -23.94 -11.72 -0.61
N CYS A 245 -24.66 -11.22 0.41
CA CYS A 245 -24.98 -11.99 1.63
C CYS A 245 -25.58 -13.38 1.34
N THR A 246 -26.41 -13.49 0.30
CA THR A 246 -27.08 -14.73 -0.13
C THR A 246 -26.11 -15.83 -0.56
N ASP A 247 -24.90 -15.48 -1.04
CA ASP A 247 -23.92 -16.47 -1.49
C ASP A 247 -23.43 -17.36 -0.34
N CYS A 248 -23.43 -16.83 0.90
CA CYS A 248 -23.04 -17.57 2.09
C CYS A 248 -24.24 -17.99 2.94
N HIS A 249 -25.24 -17.11 3.08
CA HIS A 249 -26.34 -17.30 4.01
C HIS A 249 -27.58 -17.98 3.40
N GLY A 250 -27.67 -18.06 2.07
CA GLY A 250 -28.92 -18.44 1.40
C GLY A 250 -30.08 -17.57 1.88
N SER A 251 -31.16 -18.19 2.35
CA SER A 251 -32.30 -17.50 2.94
C SER A 251 -32.10 -17.05 4.40
N ASN A 252 -31.02 -17.48 5.07
CA ASN A 252 -30.79 -17.27 6.50
C ASN A 252 -29.86 -16.08 6.77
N ILE A 253 -30.21 -14.92 6.21
CA ILE A 253 -29.42 -13.68 6.37
C ILE A 253 -29.66 -13.10 7.78
N PRO A 254 -28.61 -12.84 8.57
CA PRO A 254 -28.75 -12.20 9.87
C PRO A 254 -29.32 -10.79 9.75
N THR A 255 -30.28 -10.45 10.60
CA THR A 255 -30.87 -9.11 10.65
C THR A 255 -30.15 -8.26 11.69
N ALA A 256 -29.70 -7.07 11.31
CA ALA A 256 -29.18 -6.10 12.26
C ALA A 256 -30.28 -5.66 13.25
N PRO A 257 -30.00 -5.54 14.56
CA PRO A 257 -30.96 -4.92 15.48
C PRO A 257 -31.23 -3.48 15.04
N LYS A 258 -32.47 -3.03 15.24
CA LYS A 258 -32.89 -1.64 14.98
C LYS A 258 -32.47 -0.71 16.10
#